data_AF-A0A8S8XVV6-F1
#
_entry.id   AF-A0A8S8XVV6-F1
#
_cell.length_a   1.000
_cell.length_b   1.000
_cell.length_c   1.000
_cell.angle_alpha   90.00
_cell.angle_beta   90.00
_cell.angle_gamma   90.00
#
_symmetry.space_group_name_H-M   'P 1'
#
loop_
_entity.id
_entity.type
_entity.pdbx_description
1 polymer ?
#
loop_
_entity_poly.entity_id
_entity_poly.type
_entity_poly.pdbx_seq_one_letter_code
_entity_poly.pdbx_strand_id
1 'polypeptide(L)'
;MNKTFEGRPLGLAMQSNRNVVIFVSLLLQLLMVGATAAPLADQVNPMGNYDKMNYDLQQELYDSSVDSVLPVIFQLNSPVTDADLAQFEEMGATVLGDAPLVDGGLIEAKAEDVRRISNWDRIEYLNLTKNLISFTCHLNGAATQLTQAP
;
A
#
# COMPACT_ATOMS: atom_id res chain seq x y z
N MET A 1 -39.24 -26.78 67.61
CA MET A 1 -39.94 -26.81 66.31
C MET A 1 -39.04 -26.12 65.29
N ASN A 2 -38.49 -26.90 64.36
CA ASN A 2 -37.45 -26.47 63.41
C ASN A 2 -38.02 -25.56 62.31
N LYS A 3 -37.33 -24.46 62.01
CA LYS A 3 -37.52 -23.68 60.78
C LYS A 3 -36.60 -24.26 59.71
N THR A 4 -37.15 -25.11 58.86
CA THR A 4 -36.47 -25.67 57.70
C THR A 4 -36.31 -24.59 56.64
N PHE A 5 -35.05 -24.25 56.36
CA PHE A 5 -34.63 -23.34 55.30
C PHE A 5 -34.66 -24.10 53.98
N GLU A 6 -35.71 -23.92 53.17
CA GLU A 6 -35.77 -24.47 51.82
C GLU A 6 -34.90 -23.63 50.88
N GLY A 7 -33.62 -24.02 50.75
CA GLY A 7 -32.77 -23.57 49.65
C GLY A 7 -33.27 -24.21 48.35
N ARG A 8 -33.77 -23.38 47.43
CA ARG A 8 -34.11 -23.82 46.07
C ARG A 8 -32.81 -24.17 45.35
N PRO A 9 -32.58 -25.41 44.88
CA PRO A 9 -31.51 -25.65 43.94
C PRO A 9 -31.93 -25.04 42.60
N LEU A 10 -31.29 -23.94 42.21
CA LEU A 10 -31.22 -23.55 40.79
C LEU A 10 -30.33 -24.59 40.09
N GLY A 11 -30.89 -25.78 39.89
CA GLY A 11 -30.40 -26.74 38.94
C GLY A 11 -30.60 -26.15 37.55
N LEU A 12 -29.62 -25.35 37.10
CA LEU A 12 -29.42 -25.11 35.68
C LEU A 12 -29.28 -26.50 35.05
N ALA A 13 -30.27 -26.87 34.23
CA ALA A 13 -30.30 -28.11 33.49
C ALA A 13 -29.08 -28.18 32.55
N MET A 14 -27.95 -28.63 33.08
CA MET A 14 -26.72 -28.85 32.34
C MET A 14 -26.57 -30.34 32.03
N GLN A 15 -27.60 -30.93 31.43
CA GLN A 15 -27.57 -32.34 31.00
C GLN A 15 -27.97 -32.54 29.53
N SER A 16 -28.35 -31.48 28.80
CA SER A 16 -28.75 -31.61 27.39
C SER A 16 -27.84 -30.90 26.38
N ASN A 17 -26.69 -30.36 26.80
CA ASN A 17 -25.83 -29.57 25.91
C ASN A 17 -24.34 -29.93 26.00
N ARG A 18 -23.94 -31.02 26.66
CA ARG A 18 -22.50 -31.38 26.75
C ARG A 18 -21.87 -31.58 25.38
N ASN A 19 -22.59 -32.25 24.47
CA ASN A 19 -22.14 -32.45 23.09
C ASN A 19 -22.13 -31.13 22.30
N VAL A 20 -23.12 -30.25 22.50
CA VAL A 20 -23.18 -28.93 21.86
C VAL A 20 -22.01 -28.05 22.29
N VAL A 21 -21.69 -28.02 23.59
CA VAL A 21 -20.54 -27.26 24.11
C VAL A 21 -19.22 -27.80 23.56
N ILE A 22 -19.07 -29.13 23.43
CA ILE A 22 -17.88 -29.73 22.83
C ILE A 22 -17.77 -29.34 21.35
N PHE A 23 -18.84 -29.48 20.55
CA PHE A 23 -18.83 -29.11 19.13
C PHE A 23 -18.55 -27.61 18.92
N VAL A 24 -19.16 -26.75 19.73
CA VAL A 24 -18.92 -25.29 19.68
C VAL A 24 -17.47 -24.99 20.08
N SER A 25 -16.93 -25.64 21.11
CA SER A 25 -15.52 -25.44 21.49
C SER A 25 -14.54 -25.90 20.41
N LEU A 26 -14.85 -27.00 19.71
CA LEU A 26 -14.04 -27.49 18.59
C LEU A 26 -14.08 -26.53 17.41
N LEU A 27 -15.26 -25.98 17.08
CA LEU A 27 -15.40 -24.96 16.05
C LEU A 27 -14.66 -23.66 16.41
N LEU A 28 -14.73 -23.22 17.68
CA LEU A 28 -14.00 -22.04 18.15
C LEU A 28 -12.48 -22.25 18.14
N GLN A 29 -12.01 -23.46 18.48
CA GLN A 29 -10.60 -23.82 18.41
C GLN A 29 -10.11 -23.92 16.95
N LEU A 30 -10.92 -24.49 16.04
CA LEU A 30 -10.65 -24.50 14.60
C LEU A 30 -10.62 -23.08 14.02
N LEU A 31 -11.47 -22.17 14.50
CA LEU A 31 -11.49 -20.77 14.10
C LEU A 31 -10.23 -20.02 14.57
N MET A 32 -9.76 -20.28 15.79
CA MET A 32 -8.48 -19.77 16.30
C MET A 32 -7.28 -20.32 15.48
N VAL A 33 -7.28 -21.60 15.14
CA VAL A 33 -6.22 -22.20 14.30
C VAL A 33 -6.27 -21.67 12.87
N GLY A 34 -7.47 -21.46 12.31
CA GLY A 34 -7.67 -20.83 11.00
C GLY A 34 -7.22 -19.37 10.95
N ALA A 35 -7.36 -18.62 12.05
CA ALA A 35 -6.86 -17.25 12.17
C ALA A 35 -5.32 -17.16 12.17
N THR A 36 -4.61 -18.23 12.58
CA THR A 36 -3.13 -18.28 12.54
C THR A 36 -2.57 -18.78 11.21
N ALA A 37 -3.43 -19.32 10.33
CA ALA A 37 -3.07 -19.71 8.96
C ALA A 37 -3.34 -18.59 7.95
N ALA A 38 -3.22 -17.33 8.37
CA ALA A 38 -3.01 -16.22 7.46
C ALA A 38 -1.49 -15.93 7.36
N PRO A 39 -0.68 -16.74 6.65
CA PRO A 39 0.40 -16.11 5.92
C PRO A 39 -0.25 -15.25 4.83
N LEU A 40 0.33 -14.11 4.48
CA LEU A 40 -0.02 -13.28 3.30
C LEU A 40 -1.02 -12.12 3.50
N ALA A 41 -1.11 -11.50 4.67
CA ALA A 41 -1.63 -10.13 4.74
C ALA A 41 -0.61 -9.06 4.29
N ASP A 42 0.61 -9.47 3.90
CA ASP A 42 1.64 -8.56 3.34
C ASP A 42 1.41 -8.24 1.85
N GLN A 43 0.49 -8.94 1.17
CA GLN A 43 0.24 -8.80 -0.27
C GLN A 43 -1.04 -8.04 -0.64
N VAL A 44 -1.81 -7.59 0.34
CA VAL A 44 -3.02 -6.78 0.11
C VAL A 44 -2.92 -5.50 0.90
N ASN A 45 -1.83 -4.76 0.68
CA ASN A 45 -1.78 -3.34 1.00
C ASN A 45 -2.25 -2.54 -0.23
N PRO A 46 -3.56 -2.22 -0.34
CA PRO A 46 -4.09 -1.49 -1.49
C PRO A 46 -3.59 -0.04 -1.54
N MET A 47 -2.99 0.46 -0.45
CA MET A 47 -2.45 1.81 -0.36
C MET A 47 -0.99 1.90 -0.80
N GLY A 48 -0.29 0.76 -0.93
CA GLY A 48 1.13 0.71 -1.23
C GLY A 48 2.03 1.03 -0.03
N ASN A 49 3.33 0.88 -0.21
CA ASN A 49 4.32 1.10 0.84
C ASN A 49 4.81 2.56 0.86
N TYR A 50 4.22 3.37 1.74
CA TYR A 50 4.56 4.79 1.90
C TYR A 50 5.99 5.04 2.36
N ASP A 51 6.62 4.11 3.10
CA ASP A 51 8.00 4.26 3.56
C ASP A 51 9.00 4.29 2.40
N LYS A 52 8.64 3.66 1.27
CA LYS A 52 9.44 3.62 0.04
C LYS A 52 9.12 4.76 -0.93
N MET A 53 8.22 5.68 -0.58
CA MET A 53 7.75 6.75 -1.48
C MET A 53 8.14 8.14 -0.95
N ASN A 54 8.55 9.04 -1.83
CA ASN A 54 8.71 10.45 -1.48
C ASN A 54 7.35 11.12 -1.16
N TYR A 55 7.33 12.07 -0.21
CA TYR A 55 6.12 12.82 0.18
C TYR A 55 5.33 13.38 -1.02
N ASP A 56 6.03 13.88 -2.05
CA ASP A 56 5.39 14.40 -3.27
C ASP A 56 4.61 13.32 -4.02
N LEU A 57 5.17 12.11 -4.11
CA LEU A 57 4.50 10.96 -4.73
C LEU A 57 3.32 10.50 -3.89
N GLN A 58 3.46 10.49 -2.57
CA GLN A 58 2.36 10.10 -1.67
C GLN A 58 1.16 11.05 -1.80
N GLN A 59 1.44 12.35 -1.84
CA GLN A 59 0.42 13.38 -2.00
C GLN A 59 -0.24 13.29 -3.38
N GLU A 60 0.54 13.15 -4.44
CA GLU A 60 0.00 13.00 -5.80
C GLU A 60 -0.87 11.74 -5.91
N LEU A 61 -0.46 10.62 -5.32
CA LEU A 61 -1.28 9.41 -5.28
C LEU A 61 -2.58 9.61 -4.49
N TYR A 62 -2.59 10.46 -3.46
CA TYR A 62 -3.79 10.76 -2.67
C TYR A 62 -4.77 11.67 -3.42
N ASP A 63 -4.25 12.68 -4.12
CA ASP A 63 -5.05 13.68 -4.83
C ASP A 63 -5.52 13.19 -6.21
N SER A 64 -4.79 12.26 -6.84
CA SER A 64 -5.06 11.74 -8.17
C SER A 64 -6.08 10.59 -8.20
N SER A 65 -6.69 10.38 -9.37
CA SER A 65 -7.54 9.22 -9.60
C SER A 65 -6.71 7.95 -9.77
N VAL A 66 -7.33 6.80 -9.51
CA VAL A 66 -6.70 5.47 -9.62
C VAL A 66 -6.12 5.20 -11.01
N ASP A 67 -6.78 5.70 -12.06
CA ASP A 67 -6.36 5.57 -13.46
C ASP A 67 -5.38 6.63 -13.94
N SER A 68 -4.98 7.58 -13.07
CA SER A 68 -4.04 8.64 -13.44
C SER A 68 -2.68 8.04 -13.74
N VAL A 69 -2.13 8.36 -14.91
CA VAL A 69 -0.80 7.90 -15.34
C VAL A 69 0.25 8.86 -14.78
N LEU A 70 1.17 8.33 -13.99
CA LEU A 70 2.19 9.11 -13.29
C LEU A 70 3.60 8.64 -13.70
N PRO A 71 4.50 9.57 -14.08
CA PRO A 71 5.90 9.26 -14.29
C PRO A 71 6.63 9.18 -12.95
N VAL A 72 7.23 8.03 -12.66
CA VAL A 72 7.88 7.71 -11.39
C VAL A 72 9.31 7.24 -11.63
N ILE A 73 10.25 7.85 -10.92
CA ILE A 73 11.64 7.38 -10.85
C ILE A 73 11.70 6.29 -9.79
N PHE A 74 12.23 5.13 -10.17
CA PHE A 74 12.44 4.01 -9.26
C PHE A 74 13.92 3.79 -9.00
N GLN A 75 14.23 3.31 -7.80
CA GLN A 75 15.55 2.82 -7.41
C GLN A 75 15.37 1.44 -6.76
N LEU A 76 16.18 0.48 -7.19
CA LEU A 76 16.19 -0.88 -6.67
C LEU A 76 17.33 -1.06 -5.67
N ASN A 77 17.16 -2.01 -4.74
CA ASN A 77 18.21 -2.41 -3.80
C ASN A 77 19.38 -3.16 -4.47
N SER A 78 19.29 -3.45 -5.76
CA SER A 78 20.26 -4.22 -6.53
C SER A 78 20.25 -3.77 -8.00
N PRO A 79 21.29 -4.08 -8.78
CA PRO A 79 21.34 -3.74 -10.20
C PRO A 79 20.08 -4.15 -10.94
N VAL A 80 19.61 -3.25 -11.81
CA VAL A 80 18.45 -3.48 -12.67
C VAL A 80 18.79 -4.55 -13.69
N THR A 81 17.93 -5.57 -13.79
CA THR A 81 18.06 -6.63 -14.79
C THR A 81 16.91 -6.57 -15.80
N ASP A 82 17.09 -7.16 -16.97
CA ASP A 82 16.04 -7.23 -18.00
C ASP A 82 14.76 -7.94 -17.49
N ALA A 83 14.91 -8.88 -16.55
CA ALA A 83 13.79 -9.55 -15.89
C ALA A 83 12.96 -8.59 -15.03
N ASP A 84 13.60 -7.59 -14.43
CA ASP A 84 12.93 -6.57 -13.62
C ASP A 84 12.11 -5.63 -14.49
N LEU A 85 12.68 -5.23 -15.64
CA LEU A 85 12.00 -4.42 -16.63
C LEU A 85 10.77 -5.13 -17.19
N ALA A 86 10.89 -6.43 -17.50
CA ALA A 86 9.76 -7.25 -17.92
C ALA A 86 8.69 -7.36 -16.82
N GLN A 87 9.10 -7.42 -15.55
CA GLN A 87 8.15 -7.46 -14.43
C GLN A 87 7.41 -6.12 -14.25
N PHE A 88 8.07 -4.99 -14.49
CA PHE A 88 7.41 -3.68 -14.54
C PHE A 88 6.35 -3.64 -15.63
N GLU A 89 6.65 -4.14 -16.84
CA GLU A 89 5.68 -4.23 -17.94
C GLU A 89 4.51 -5.15 -17.62
N GLU A 90 4.75 -6.30 -16.99
CA GLU A 90 3.69 -7.21 -16.51
C GLU A 90 2.79 -6.54 -15.46
N MET A 91 3.37 -5.70 -14.62
CA MET A 91 2.66 -4.88 -13.64
C MET A 91 2.00 -3.63 -14.25
N GLY A 92 1.96 -3.46 -15.57
CA GLY A 92 1.28 -2.36 -16.24
C GLY A 92 2.07 -1.05 -16.28
N ALA A 93 3.35 -1.07 -15.92
CA ALA A 93 4.23 0.09 -16.07
C ALA A 93 4.96 0.07 -17.42
N THR A 94 5.13 1.24 -18.02
CA THR A 94 5.94 1.43 -19.23
C THR A 94 7.30 1.97 -18.83
N VAL A 95 8.38 1.30 -19.25
CA VAL A 95 9.75 1.77 -19.00
C VAL A 95 10.09 2.89 -19.99
N LEU A 96 10.37 4.09 -19.48
CA LEU A 96 10.71 5.26 -20.29
C LEU A 96 12.22 5.50 -20.39
N GLY A 97 12.99 5.03 -19.40
CA GLY A 97 14.45 5.20 -19.39
C GLY A 97 15.15 4.41 -18.29
N ASP A 98 16.43 4.15 -18.51
CA ASP A 98 17.29 3.40 -17.60
C ASP A 98 18.38 4.33 -17.01
N ALA A 99 18.66 4.18 -15.73
CA ALA A 99 19.71 4.89 -15.00
C ALA A 99 20.60 3.88 -14.23
N PRO A 100 21.50 3.15 -14.93
CA PRO A 100 22.27 2.05 -14.35
C PRO A 100 23.31 2.49 -13.30
N LEU A 101 23.61 3.80 -13.20
CA LEU A 101 24.55 4.34 -12.21
C LEU A 101 23.97 4.43 -10.80
N VAL A 102 22.65 4.39 -10.67
CA VAL A 102 21.93 4.50 -9.39
C VAL A 102 21.00 3.30 -9.18
N ASP A 103 21.22 2.21 -9.93
CA ASP A 103 20.38 1.01 -9.91
C ASP A 103 18.88 1.36 -10.04
N GLY A 104 18.57 2.32 -10.90
CA GLY A 104 17.25 2.90 -11.02
C GLY A 104 16.87 3.21 -12.46
N GLY A 105 15.70 3.81 -12.62
CA GLY A 105 15.18 4.17 -13.93
C GLY A 105 13.92 5.00 -13.84
N LEU A 106 13.32 5.26 -15.00
CA LEU A 106 12.09 5.99 -15.14
C LEU A 106 11.01 5.06 -15.69
N ILE A 107 9.92 4.94 -14.95
CA ILE A 107 8.73 4.22 -15.38
C ILE A 107 7.53 5.17 -15.41
N GLU A 108 6.55 4.83 -16.23
CA GLU A 108 5.25 5.49 -16.27
C GLU A 108 4.18 4.44 -16.02
N ALA A 109 3.38 4.63 -14.96
CA ALA A 109 2.39 3.65 -14.54
C ALA A 109 1.16 4.36 -13.96
N LYS A 110 0.03 3.67 -13.93
CA LYS A 110 -1.16 4.21 -13.26
C LYS A 110 -0.95 4.30 -11.76
N ALA A 111 -1.69 5.19 -11.10
CA ALA A 111 -1.66 5.33 -9.64
C ALA A 111 -1.99 4.01 -8.90
N GLU A 112 -2.83 3.12 -9.45
CA GLU A 112 -3.02 1.76 -8.92
C GLU A 112 -1.76 0.90 -9.02
N ASP A 113 -1.12 0.92 -10.19
CA ASP A 113 0.04 0.09 -10.48
C ASP A 113 1.27 0.57 -9.71
N VAL A 114 1.44 1.88 -9.52
CA VAL A 114 2.49 2.46 -8.66
C VAL A 114 2.35 1.96 -7.21
N ARG A 115 1.13 1.87 -6.68
CA ARG A 115 0.88 1.30 -5.34
C ARG A 115 1.26 -0.18 -5.30
N ARG A 116 0.91 -0.96 -6.33
CA ARG A 116 1.31 -2.36 -6.42
C ARG A 116 2.83 -2.53 -6.49
N ILE A 117 3.49 -1.72 -7.31
CA ILE A 117 4.94 -1.70 -7.48
C ILE A 117 5.64 -1.36 -6.17
N SER A 118 5.12 -0.41 -5.39
CA SER A 118 5.73 -0.03 -4.10
C SER A 118 5.78 -1.16 -3.07
N ASN A 119 4.90 -2.16 -3.18
CA ASN A 119 4.91 -3.33 -2.31
C ASN A 119 5.99 -4.35 -2.70
N TRP A 120 6.65 -4.18 -3.84
CA TRP A 120 7.67 -5.12 -4.27
C TRP A 120 8.94 -5.00 -3.42
N ASP A 121 9.45 -6.14 -2.96
CA ASP A 121 10.59 -6.21 -2.03
C ASP A 121 11.86 -5.55 -2.59
N ARG A 122 12.07 -5.64 -3.91
CA ARG A 122 13.28 -5.12 -4.56
C ARG A 122 13.32 -3.60 -4.68
N ILE A 123 12.17 -2.94 -4.61
CA ILE A 123 12.10 -1.47 -4.62
C ILE A 123 12.74 -0.95 -3.34
N GLU A 124 13.73 -0.10 -3.50
CA GLU A 124 14.33 0.68 -2.42
C GLU A 124 13.54 1.97 -2.24
N TYR A 125 13.36 2.71 -3.35
CA TYR A 125 12.76 4.03 -3.30
C TYR A 125 12.02 4.41 -4.60
N LEU A 126 10.93 5.16 -4.45
CA LEU A 126 10.09 5.69 -5.53
C LEU A 126 9.92 7.21 -5.37
N ASN A 127 10.13 7.94 -6.46
CA ASN A 127 10.00 9.39 -6.47
C ASN A 127 9.17 9.88 -7.65
N LEU A 128 8.33 10.90 -7.42
CA LEU A 128 7.53 11.50 -8.47
C LEU A 128 8.43 12.31 -9.41
N THR A 129 8.29 12.08 -10.72
CA THR A 129 9.02 12.87 -11.71
C THR A 129 8.34 14.22 -11.89
N LYS A 130 8.86 15.25 -11.22
CA LYS A 130 8.40 16.62 -11.44
C LYS A 130 9.00 17.17 -12.72
N ASN A 131 8.15 17.68 -13.61
CA ASN A 131 8.60 18.51 -14.72
C ASN A 131 9.14 19.84 -14.17
N LEU A 132 10.41 20.17 -14.45
CA LEU A 132 11.13 21.35 -13.95
C LEU A 132 10.63 22.71 -14.52
N ILE A 133 9.44 22.78 -15.10
CA ILE A 133 8.93 24.00 -15.78
C ILE A 133 8.66 25.20 -14.84
N SER A 134 8.66 25.05 -13.51
CA SER A 134 8.29 26.17 -12.61
C SER A 134 9.33 27.29 -12.46
N PHE A 135 10.57 27.14 -12.94
CA PHE A 135 11.59 28.19 -12.77
C PHE A 135 11.49 29.36 -13.77
N THR A 136 10.81 29.19 -14.91
CA THR A 136 10.79 30.23 -15.96
C THR A 136 9.66 31.27 -15.79
N CYS A 137 8.63 31.00 -14.96
CA CYS A 137 7.49 31.91 -14.81
C CYS A 137 7.64 32.97 -13.69
N HIS A 138 8.83 33.12 -13.09
CA HIS A 138 9.13 34.25 -12.19
C HIS A 138 10.16 35.24 -12.77
N LEU A 139 10.80 34.91 -13.89
CA LEU A 139 11.76 35.81 -14.55
C LEU A 139 11.16 36.58 -15.73
N ASN A 140 9.99 36.19 -16.24
CA ASN A 140 9.25 36.96 -17.25
C ASN A 140 8.36 38.06 -16.67
N GLY A 141 8.23 38.16 -15.34
CA GLY A 141 7.54 39.27 -14.67
C GLY A 141 8.39 40.54 -14.51
N ALA A 142 9.70 40.46 -14.68
CA ALA A 142 10.63 41.58 -14.47
C ALA A 142 11.14 42.23 -15.77
N ALA A 143 10.86 41.65 -16.94
CA ALA A 143 11.36 42.14 -18.23
C ALA A 143 10.40 43.08 -18.99
N THR A 144 9.20 43.37 -18.45
CA THR A 144 8.15 44.15 -19.13
C THR A 144 7.94 45.55 -18.51
N GLN A 145 9.01 46.19 -18.00
CA GLN A 145 8.95 47.54 -17.43
C GLN A 145 10.03 48.50 -17.96
N LEU A 146 10.60 48.25 -19.15
CA LEU A 146 11.56 49.17 -19.77
C LEU A 146 11.41 49.24 -21.28
N THR A 147 10.22 49.56 -21.82
CA THR A 147 10.10 50.21 -23.15
C THR A 147 8.69 50.80 -23.30
N GLN A 148 8.42 51.94 -22.65
CA GLN A 148 7.42 52.90 -23.12
C GLN A 148 7.82 54.33 -22.70
N ALA A 149 8.50 55.03 -23.61
CA ALA A 149 8.49 56.50 -23.82
C ALA A 149 9.48 56.82 -24.96
N PRO A 150 9.31 57.90 -25.76
CA PRO A 150 8.20 58.86 -25.81
C PRO A 150 7.17 58.59 -26.92
#